data_AF-A0A498KDD6-F1
#
_entry.id   AF-A0A498KDD6-F1
#
_cell.length_a   1.000
_cell.length_b   1.000
_cell.length_c   1.000
_cell.angle_alpha   90.00
_cell.angle_beta   90.00
_cell.angle_gamma   90.00
#
_symmetry.space_group_name_H-M   'P 1'
#
loop_
_entity.id
_entity.type
_entity.pdbx_description
1 polymer ?
#
loop_
_entity_poly.entity_id
_entity_poly.type
_entity_poly.pdbx_seq_one_letter_code
_entity_poly.pdbx_strand_id
1 'polypeptide(L)'
;MPVPRNSKAQPPVIAPCLRVVPTALLTKTIPSRLTTDHQSTETLPSLQMFNISYLGGREWLPQMVHNSNRLQHLSLSNCSSLLSFPTNGLPTTLTSLRIDDCRKLEFLSREMMAKLTSLQTLDLVQSCDSLRSFPLGIFPKLSSLYIWGCQNLESFSVEGGANENLSHLDSLAIVTCPNLVSFPDGGLPTPNLTYFSVLECNNLKFLPDRMHTLTALQFLWIQSLPNLVSFAQGGLPPNLQTFWIKNCERPRPSAEWGLQGLVSLRRFWIEGNKDLLETLLEEQMLPASLHTLKISSVSNLKSLDGKGLEHLTSLQELRILGCESLEILPKDGFLASLSFLGIWHCPSLKKRYEKKKGKDWKNIARIPCIRIDDEITI
;
A
#
# COMPACT_ATOMS: atom_id res chain seq x y z
N MET A 1 -38.46 0.75 -10.58
CA MET A 1 -37.17 0.13 -10.88
C MET A 1 -36.07 0.95 -10.22
N PRO A 2 -35.51 0.53 -9.07
CA PRO A 2 -34.37 1.20 -8.47
C PRO A 2 -33.06 0.54 -8.92
N VAL A 3 -32.13 1.37 -9.37
CA VAL A 3 -30.75 1.08 -9.77
C VAL A 3 -29.98 0.46 -8.58
N PRO A 4 -29.20 -0.63 -8.75
CA PRO A 4 -28.39 -1.17 -7.67
C PRO A 4 -27.24 -0.21 -7.35
N ARG A 5 -27.08 0.12 -6.06
CA ARG A 5 -25.88 0.78 -5.54
C ARG A 5 -24.70 -0.18 -5.69
N ASN A 6 -23.76 0.16 -6.57
CA ASN A 6 -22.43 -0.46 -6.59
C ASN A 6 -21.75 -0.22 -5.24
N SER A 7 -21.79 -1.21 -4.36
CA SER A 7 -20.87 -1.30 -3.22
C SER A 7 -19.48 -1.57 -3.77
N LYS A 8 -18.72 -0.50 -4.01
CA LYS A 8 -17.27 -0.61 -4.21
C LYS A 8 -16.72 -1.37 -3.01
N ALA A 9 -16.15 -2.55 -3.27
CA ALA A 9 -15.37 -3.28 -2.29
C ALA A 9 -14.27 -2.34 -1.78
N GLN A 10 -14.40 -1.89 -0.53
CA GLN A 10 -13.32 -1.15 0.12
C GLN A 10 -12.13 -2.10 0.27
N PRO A 11 -10.91 -1.67 -0.12
CA PRO A 11 -9.72 -2.41 0.27
C PRO A 11 -9.68 -2.50 1.81
N PRO A 12 -9.04 -3.53 2.38
CA PRO A 12 -8.73 -3.52 3.81
C PRO A 12 -8.01 -2.21 4.12
N VAL A 13 -8.50 -1.49 5.14
CA VAL A 13 -8.08 -0.15 5.57
C VAL A 13 -6.59 0.10 5.28
N ILE A 14 -6.32 0.98 4.30
CA ILE A 14 -4.97 1.47 4.00
C ILE A 14 -4.55 2.35 5.18
N ALA A 15 -3.94 1.74 6.20
CA ALA A 15 -3.31 2.45 7.31
C ALA A 15 -2.12 1.62 7.79
N PRO A 16 -0.91 2.04 7.38
CA PRO A 16 -0.07 2.69 8.38
C PRO A 16 0.47 4.07 7.96
N CYS A 17 0.37 4.46 6.68
CA CYS A 17 0.99 5.71 6.20
C CYS A 17 0.25 7.00 6.62
N LEU A 18 -1.01 6.93 7.02
CA LEU A 18 -1.71 8.09 7.60
C LEU A 18 -1.46 8.14 9.10
N ARG A 19 -0.23 8.48 9.52
CA ARG A 19 -0.03 9.02 10.87
C ARG A 19 -0.78 10.35 10.92
N VAL A 20 -1.94 10.32 11.54
CA VAL A 20 -2.72 11.49 11.93
C VAL A 20 -1.78 12.44 12.68
N VAL A 21 -1.58 13.65 12.13
CA VAL A 21 -0.88 14.72 12.83
C VAL A 21 -1.61 14.95 14.16
N PRO A 22 -0.92 14.93 15.32
CA PRO A 22 -1.55 15.16 16.62
C PRO A 22 -2.33 16.48 16.61
N THR A 23 -3.62 16.40 16.95
CA THR A 23 -4.61 17.47 16.87
C THR A 23 -4.44 18.62 17.88
N ALA A 24 -3.22 18.82 18.41
CA ALA A 24 -2.93 19.79 19.46
C ALA A 24 -1.80 20.77 19.12
N LEU A 25 -1.61 21.07 17.83
CA LEU A 25 -0.62 22.05 17.35
C LEU A 25 -1.34 23.33 16.91
N LEU A 26 -0.71 24.49 17.09
CA LEU A 26 -1.20 25.75 16.52
C LEU A 26 -1.23 25.59 14.99
N THR A 27 -2.45 25.54 14.42
CA THR A 27 -2.69 25.34 12.99
C THR A 27 -3.03 26.67 12.35
N LYS A 28 -2.35 27.03 11.26
CA LYS A 28 -2.79 28.12 10.39
C LYS A 28 -3.09 27.54 9.02
N THR A 29 -4.36 27.60 8.63
CA THR A 29 -4.83 27.31 7.28
C THR A 29 -5.13 28.65 6.62
N ILE A 30 -4.52 28.94 5.48
CA ILE A 30 -4.85 30.15 4.71
C ILE A 30 -5.81 29.74 3.57
N PRO A 31 -7.13 29.99 3.67
CA PRO A 31 -8.06 29.79 2.56
C PRO A 31 -8.03 30.95 1.55
N SER A 32 -8.54 30.68 0.34
CA SER A 32 -8.49 31.49 -0.89
C SER A 32 -9.14 32.89 -0.86
N ARG A 33 -9.57 33.41 0.30
CA ARG A 33 -10.26 34.71 0.41
C ARG A 33 -9.68 35.61 1.52
N LEU A 34 -8.42 35.99 1.37
CA LEU A 34 -7.88 37.19 2.03
C LEU A 34 -7.40 38.16 0.96
N THR A 35 -8.27 39.11 0.62
CA THR A 35 -7.87 40.40 0.04
C THR A 35 -7.24 41.21 1.16
N THR A 36 -5.92 41.09 1.31
CA THR A 36 -5.14 42.10 2.01
C THR A 36 -3.94 42.42 1.13
N ASP A 37 -3.99 43.60 0.51
CA ASP A 37 -2.81 44.47 0.46
C ASP A 37 -2.19 44.40 1.85
N HIS A 38 -0.97 43.90 1.94
CA HIS A 38 0.05 44.20 2.95
C HIS A 38 1.10 43.09 2.89
N GLN A 39 2.34 43.51 2.67
CA GLN A 39 3.56 42.78 3.01
C GLN A 39 3.64 42.60 4.54
N SER A 40 2.71 41.84 5.14
CA SER A 40 2.75 41.59 6.58
C SER A 40 3.80 40.53 6.88
N THR A 41 4.97 41.02 7.31
CA THR A 41 6.11 40.30 7.89
C THR A 41 5.80 39.74 9.28
N GLU A 42 4.64 39.10 9.47
CA GLU A 42 4.36 38.39 10.71
C GLU A 42 5.14 37.07 10.73
N THR A 43 6.34 37.12 11.33
CA THR A 43 6.99 35.90 11.82
C THR A 43 6.03 35.20 12.77
N LEU A 44 5.77 33.91 12.55
CA LEU A 44 4.93 33.09 13.43
C LEU A 44 5.84 32.11 14.19
N PRO A 45 6.62 32.59 15.19
CA PRO A 45 7.66 31.79 15.85
C PRO A 45 7.13 30.56 16.60
N SER A 46 5.81 30.48 16.84
CA SER A 46 5.13 29.36 17.50
C SER A 46 4.45 28.38 16.54
N LEU A 47 4.44 28.64 15.23
CA LEU A 47 3.70 27.82 14.27
C LEU A 47 4.37 26.45 14.11
N GLN A 48 3.60 25.38 14.35
CA GLN A 48 4.07 24.00 14.23
C GLN A 48 3.47 23.29 13.01
N MET A 49 2.27 23.68 12.58
CA MET A 49 1.64 23.17 11.37
C MET A 49 1.17 24.31 10.47
N PHE A 50 1.54 24.22 9.19
CA PHE A 50 1.16 25.18 8.18
C PHE A 50 0.57 24.50 6.94
N ASN A 51 -0.65 24.88 6.60
CA ASN A 51 -1.39 24.32 5.46
C ASN A 51 -1.70 25.43 4.45
N ILE A 52 -1.22 25.25 3.23
CA ILE A 52 -1.41 26.16 2.11
C ILE A 52 -2.31 25.47 1.09
N SER A 53 -3.43 26.10 0.73
CA SER A 53 -4.32 25.57 -0.29
C SER A 53 -4.73 26.62 -1.32
N TYR A 54 -4.87 26.21 -2.59
CA TYR A 54 -5.42 27.03 -3.67
C TYR A 54 -4.69 28.36 -3.94
N LEU A 55 -3.35 28.36 -3.99
CA LEU A 55 -2.59 29.54 -4.41
C LEU A 55 -2.75 29.79 -5.92
N GLY A 56 -3.74 30.63 -6.27
CA GLY A 56 -4.06 31.04 -7.64
C GLY A 56 -3.31 32.32 -8.07
N GLY A 57 -2.02 32.19 -8.39
CA GLY A 57 -1.23 33.23 -9.05
C GLY A 57 -0.25 34.01 -8.16
N ARG A 58 -0.06 33.62 -6.90
CA ARG A 58 0.96 34.22 -6.03
C ARG A 58 2.21 33.34 -6.00
N GLU A 59 3.38 33.98 -6.07
CA GLU A 59 4.66 33.39 -5.65
C GLU A 59 4.53 32.90 -4.19
N TRP A 60 5.44 32.02 -3.76
CA TRP A 60 5.52 31.61 -2.34
C TRP A 60 5.36 32.82 -1.42
N LEU A 61 4.84 32.64 -0.22
CA LEU A 61 5.03 33.61 0.87
C LEU A 61 6.43 33.33 1.45
N PRO A 62 7.54 33.77 0.83
CA PRO A 62 8.85 33.13 0.95
C PRO A 62 9.47 33.40 2.32
N GLN A 63 9.04 34.47 2.99
CA GLN A 63 9.58 34.90 4.28
C GLN A 63 8.92 34.21 5.48
N MET A 64 7.72 33.64 5.34
CA MET A 64 7.00 33.05 6.49
C MET A 64 7.46 31.63 6.82
N VAL A 65 7.73 30.81 5.79
CA VAL A 65 8.04 29.38 5.98
C VAL A 65 9.45 29.21 6.51
N HIS A 66 10.46 29.82 5.89
CA HIS A 66 11.87 29.69 6.30
C HIS A 66 12.14 30.22 7.73
N ASN A 67 11.51 31.32 8.15
CA ASN A 67 11.75 31.93 9.45
C ASN A 67 10.94 31.31 10.59
N SER A 68 10.16 30.26 10.30
CA SER A 68 9.37 29.52 11.31
C SER A 68 10.23 28.40 11.91
N ASN A 69 11.07 28.75 12.89
CA ASN A 69 12.00 27.83 13.57
C ASN A 69 11.32 26.72 14.41
N ARG A 70 9.99 26.61 14.39
CA ARG A 70 9.21 25.56 15.08
C ARG A 70 8.32 24.77 14.14
N LEU A 71 8.36 25.05 12.84
CA LEU A 71 7.49 24.39 11.88
C LEU A 71 7.89 22.93 11.73
N GLN A 72 6.94 22.04 12.01
CA GLN A 72 7.12 20.58 11.96
C GLN A 72 6.33 19.95 10.82
N HIS A 73 5.16 20.52 10.48
CA HIS A 73 4.27 20.00 9.45
C HIS A 73 3.99 21.07 8.40
N LEU A 74 4.22 20.74 7.13
CA LEU A 74 3.90 21.59 5.99
C LEU A 74 3.07 20.80 5.00
N SER A 75 1.87 21.29 4.69
CA SER A 75 1.02 20.74 3.63
C SER A 75 0.80 21.79 2.54
N LEU A 76 1.08 21.43 1.30
CA LEU A 76 0.74 22.19 0.10
C LEU A 76 -0.38 21.45 -0.63
N SER A 77 -1.46 22.14 -1.00
CA SER A 77 -2.59 21.51 -1.67
C SER A 77 -3.13 22.37 -2.81
N ASN A 78 -3.27 21.81 -4.01
CA ASN A 78 -3.84 22.49 -5.17
C ASN A 78 -3.18 23.86 -5.46
N CYS A 79 -1.85 23.92 -5.37
CA CYS A 79 -1.07 25.15 -5.59
C CYS A 79 -0.54 25.19 -7.03
N SER A 80 -1.46 25.32 -7.99
CA SER A 80 -1.18 25.21 -9.43
C SER A 80 -0.25 26.28 -10.01
N SER A 81 -0.02 27.38 -9.27
CA SER A 81 0.84 28.49 -9.68
C SER A 81 2.27 28.39 -9.14
N LEU A 82 2.54 27.49 -8.18
CA LEU A 82 3.87 27.32 -7.62
C LEU A 82 4.74 26.49 -8.59
N LEU A 83 5.88 27.06 -8.98
CA LEU A 83 6.82 26.43 -9.90
C LEU A 83 8.04 25.83 -9.20
N SER A 84 8.49 26.38 -8.08
CA SER A 84 9.67 25.90 -7.34
C SER A 84 9.56 26.30 -5.88
N PHE A 85 10.28 25.63 -4.98
CA PHE A 85 10.39 26.02 -3.56
C PHE A 85 11.20 27.32 -3.37
N PRO A 86 11.06 28.03 -2.23
CA PRO A 86 11.85 29.22 -1.94
C PRO A 86 13.34 28.93 -2.00
N THR A 87 14.15 29.86 -2.50
CA THR A 87 15.61 29.72 -2.63
C THR A 87 16.32 29.42 -1.31
N ASN A 88 15.79 29.94 -0.21
CA ASN A 88 16.32 29.68 1.14
C ASN A 88 15.96 28.27 1.67
N GLY A 89 15.18 27.48 0.92
CA GLY A 89 14.77 26.13 1.27
C GLY A 89 13.61 26.07 2.25
N LEU A 90 13.37 24.87 2.77
CA LEU A 90 12.37 24.57 3.81
C LEU A 90 13.03 24.49 5.19
N PRO A 91 12.29 24.76 6.30
CA PRO A 91 12.80 24.66 7.65
C PRO A 91 13.37 23.27 7.96
N THR A 92 14.55 23.23 8.59
CA THR A 92 15.21 21.98 8.99
C THR A 92 14.52 21.28 10.17
N THR A 93 13.60 21.97 10.86
CA THR A 93 12.72 21.43 11.91
C THR A 93 11.55 20.61 11.36
N LEU A 94 11.32 20.64 10.05
CA LEU A 94 10.21 19.97 9.41
C LEU A 94 10.33 18.45 9.57
N THR A 95 9.33 17.83 10.19
CA THR A 95 9.23 16.38 10.38
C THR A 95 8.30 15.74 9.36
N SER A 96 7.38 16.50 8.77
CA SER A 96 6.41 16.03 7.79
C SER A 96 6.17 17.05 6.69
N LEU A 97 6.27 16.59 5.44
CA LEU A 97 5.96 17.35 4.24
C LEU A 97 4.92 16.61 3.42
N ARG A 98 3.79 17.27 3.12
CA ARG A 98 2.78 16.78 2.20
C ARG A 98 2.61 17.74 1.04
N ILE A 99 2.61 17.21 -0.17
CA ILE A 99 2.37 17.96 -1.40
C ILE A 99 1.25 17.26 -2.16
N ASP A 100 0.14 17.95 -2.34
CA ASP A 100 -1.10 17.42 -2.91
C ASP A 100 -1.56 18.28 -4.09
N ASP A 101 -1.81 17.66 -5.24
CA ASP A 101 -2.27 18.30 -6.47
C ASP A 101 -1.45 19.56 -6.90
N CYS A 102 -0.12 19.51 -6.75
CA CYS A 102 0.83 20.56 -7.14
C CYS A 102 1.69 20.09 -8.31
N ARG A 103 1.05 19.81 -9.45
CA ARG A 103 1.68 19.15 -10.62
C ARG A 103 2.87 19.90 -11.22
N LYS A 104 2.80 21.23 -11.32
CA LYS A 104 3.84 22.07 -11.92
C LYS A 104 5.02 22.38 -10.98
N LEU A 105 4.91 22.02 -9.70
CA LEU A 105 5.92 22.34 -8.70
C LEU A 105 7.16 21.49 -8.91
N GLU A 106 8.28 22.13 -9.23
CA GLU A 106 9.58 21.49 -9.20
C GLU A 106 9.89 21.01 -7.79
N PHE A 107 10.25 19.72 -7.69
CA PHE A 107 10.60 19.15 -6.40
C PHE A 107 11.89 19.77 -5.84
N LEU A 108 12.14 19.54 -4.55
CA LEU A 108 13.28 20.10 -3.84
C LEU A 108 14.60 19.77 -4.55
N SER A 109 15.52 20.75 -4.59
CA SER A 109 16.88 20.51 -5.08
C SER A 109 17.63 19.53 -4.17
N ARG A 110 18.68 18.88 -4.67
CA ARG A 110 19.50 17.94 -3.88
C ARG A 110 20.03 18.58 -2.59
N GLU A 111 20.47 19.83 -2.66
CA GLU A 111 20.97 20.57 -1.50
C GLU A 111 19.86 20.79 -0.45
N MET A 112 18.64 21.14 -0.87
CA MET A 112 17.51 21.33 0.04
C MET A 112 17.10 20.02 0.71
N MET A 113 17.05 18.92 -0.05
CA MET A 113 16.71 17.60 0.49
C MET A 113 17.70 17.15 1.58
N ALA A 114 19.00 17.35 1.35
CA ALA A 114 20.04 17.00 2.33
C ALA A 114 19.97 17.83 3.63
N LYS A 115 19.48 19.08 3.55
CA LYS A 115 19.30 19.96 4.73
C LYS A 115 18.10 19.58 5.61
N LEU A 116 17.16 18.78 5.10
CA LEU A 116 15.97 18.34 5.83
C LEU A 116 16.28 17.18 6.79
N THR A 117 17.13 17.47 7.77
CA THR A 117 17.69 16.50 8.73
C THR A 117 16.68 15.95 9.75
N SER A 118 15.50 16.56 9.86
CA SER A 118 14.43 16.12 10.76
C SER A 118 13.26 15.47 10.03
N LEU A 119 13.26 15.46 8.69
CA LEU A 119 12.11 15.00 7.91
C LEU A 119 11.96 13.48 8.05
N GLN A 120 10.80 13.06 8.56
CA GLN A 120 10.44 11.66 8.81
C GLN A 120 9.38 11.17 7.84
N THR A 121 8.45 12.04 7.43
CA THR A 121 7.32 11.67 6.57
C THR A 121 7.27 12.56 5.35
N LEU A 122 7.19 11.95 4.17
CA LEU A 122 7.02 12.64 2.89
C LEU A 122 5.86 12.02 2.11
N ASP A 123 4.86 12.84 1.81
CA ASP A 123 3.71 12.49 1.00
C ASP A 123 3.71 13.31 -0.29
N LEU A 124 3.79 12.64 -1.44
CA LEU A 124 3.63 13.22 -2.77
C LEU A 124 2.36 12.67 -3.41
N VAL A 125 1.37 13.53 -3.62
CA VAL A 125 0.05 13.16 -4.13
C VAL A 125 -0.27 13.99 -5.37
N GLN A 126 -0.35 13.34 -6.54
CA GLN A 126 -0.64 13.96 -7.84
C GLN A 126 0.16 15.24 -8.05
N SER A 127 1.45 15.20 -7.72
CA SER A 127 2.31 16.37 -7.58
C SER A 127 3.68 16.13 -8.18
N CYS A 128 4.40 17.24 -8.43
CA CYS A 128 5.79 17.24 -8.86
C CYS A 128 6.03 16.43 -10.13
N ASP A 129 5.33 16.77 -11.21
CA ASP A 129 5.47 16.10 -12.51
C ASP A 129 6.87 16.32 -13.14
N SER A 130 7.72 17.19 -12.60
CA SER A 130 9.13 17.27 -13.03
C SER A 130 10.03 16.18 -12.44
N LEU A 131 9.60 15.51 -11.36
CA LEU A 131 10.38 14.51 -10.64
C LEU A 131 10.42 13.19 -11.44
N ARG A 132 11.50 12.97 -12.19
CA ARG A 132 11.72 11.73 -12.93
C ARG A 132 12.34 10.60 -12.10
N SER A 133 13.22 10.94 -11.17
CA SER A 133 13.87 9.96 -10.29
C SER A 133 13.86 10.47 -8.85
N PHE A 134 13.42 9.63 -7.91
CA PHE A 134 13.41 9.99 -6.49
C PHE A 134 14.68 9.48 -5.77
N PRO A 135 15.50 10.37 -5.18
CA PRO A 135 16.71 9.98 -4.46
C PRO A 135 16.39 9.54 -3.03
N LEU A 136 16.22 8.24 -2.80
CA LEU A 136 15.92 7.68 -1.47
C LEU A 136 17.02 7.99 -0.44
N GLY A 137 18.29 7.99 -0.86
CA GLY A 137 19.46 8.13 0.02
C GLY A 137 19.76 9.53 0.53
N ILE A 138 19.10 10.56 -0.01
CA ILE A 138 19.48 11.94 0.32
C ILE A 138 18.87 12.44 1.63
N PHE A 139 17.78 11.82 2.10
CA PHE A 139 17.08 12.25 3.31
C PHE A 139 17.63 11.51 4.54
N PRO A 140 18.22 12.21 5.53
CA PRO A 140 18.92 11.55 6.62
C PRO A 140 18.04 10.75 7.59
N LYS A 141 16.74 11.08 7.72
CA LYS A 141 15.82 10.48 8.71
C LYS A 141 14.47 10.07 8.15
N LEU A 142 14.32 10.03 6.82
CA LEU A 142 13.04 9.72 6.20
C LEU A 142 12.65 8.28 6.55
N SER A 143 11.54 8.14 7.28
CA SER A 143 11.04 6.86 7.76
C SER A 143 9.82 6.38 6.98
N SER A 144 9.01 7.31 6.47
CA SER A 144 7.81 7.00 5.71
C SER A 144 7.75 7.80 4.42
N LEU A 145 7.60 7.10 3.30
CA LEU A 145 7.45 7.68 1.97
C LEU A 145 6.17 7.17 1.30
N TYR A 146 5.27 8.10 0.96
CA TYR A 146 4.05 7.84 0.20
C TYR A 146 4.07 8.63 -1.11
N ILE A 147 3.99 7.92 -2.23
CA ILE A 147 3.93 8.52 -3.57
C ILE A 147 2.66 8.01 -4.26
N TRP A 148 1.76 8.91 -4.61
CA TRP A 148 0.53 8.59 -5.32
C TRP A 148 0.35 9.47 -6.54
N GLY A 149 0.16 8.88 -7.71
CA GLY A 149 -0.25 9.64 -8.90
C GLY A 149 0.84 10.51 -9.53
N CYS A 150 2.12 10.34 -9.19
CA CYS A 150 3.23 11.06 -9.82
C CYS A 150 3.43 10.55 -11.25
N GLN A 151 3.08 11.38 -12.24
CA GLN A 151 2.92 10.92 -13.62
C GLN A 151 4.25 10.62 -14.32
N ASN A 152 5.31 11.36 -13.99
CA ASN A 152 6.60 11.26 -14.67
C ASN A 152 7.69 10.58 -13.84
N LEU A 153 7.36 10.01 -12.69
CA LEU A 153 8.32 9.25 -11.89
C LEU A 153 8.67 7.94 -12.64
N GLU A 154 9.91 7.83 -13.08
CA GLU A 154 10.44 6.71 -13.87
C GLU A 154 11.23 5.72 -13.00
N SER A 155 11.93 6.19 -11.96
CA SER A 155 12.82 5.36 -11.14
C SER A 155 13.05 5.90 -9.72
N PHE A 156 13.74 5.09 -8.91
CA PHE A 156 14.34 5.49 -7.64
C PHE A 156 15.87 5.43 -7.75
N SER A 157 16.58 6.25 -6.98
CA SER A 157 18.04 6.20 -6.85
C SER A 157 18.46 6.14 -5.39
N VAL A 158 19.57 5.46 -5.11
CA VAL A 158 20.20 5.39 -3.78
C VAL A 158 21.41 6.34 -3.65
N GLU A 159 21.72 7.09 -4.71
CA GLU A 159 22.86 8.01 -4.77
C GLU A 159 22.66 9.26 -3.89
N GLY A 160 23.74 9.69 -3.21
CA GLY A 160 23.82 11.00 -2.54
C GLY A 160 23.64 10.99 -1.01
N GLY A 161 23.69 9.82 -0.36
CA GLY A 161 23.70 9.68 1.10
C GLY A 161 25.07 9.33 1.69
N ALA A 162 25.32 9.70 2.95
CA ALA A 162 26.55 9.35 3.68
C ALA A 162 26.64 7.85 4.05
N ASN A 163 25.51 7.13 3.95
CA ASN A 163 25.41 5.68 4.10
C ASN A 163 24.61 5.13 2.92
N GLU A 164 25.13 4.10 2.24
CA GLU A 164 24.40 3.31 1.23
C GLU A 164 23.23 2.51 1.84
N ASN A 165 22.98 2.66 3.14
CA ASN A 165 22.03 1.91 3.93
C ASN A 165 20.89 2.83 4.45
N LEU A 166 19.71 2.69 3.87
CA LEU A 166 18.47 3.43 4.16
C LEU A 166 17.79 2.91 5.43
N SER A 167 18.56 2.80 6.52
CA SER A 167 18.14 2.18 7.78
C SER A 167 16.98 2.89 8.50
N HIS A 168 16.64 4.11 8.11
CA HIS A 168 15.51 4.84 8.69
C HIS A 168 14.17 4.50 8.06
N LEU A 169 14.15 4.04 6.79
CA LEU A 169 12.91 3.80 6.06
C LEU A 169 12.18 2.57 6.59
N ASP A 170 11.01 2.81 7.20
CA ASP A 170 10.12 1.81 7.79
C ASP A 170 8.93 1.47 6.88
N SER A 171 8.53 2.41 6.02
CA SER A 171 7.33 2.29 5.20
C SER A 171 7.51 2.96 3.84
N LEU A 172 7.25 2.21 2.77
CA LEU A 172 7.28 2.68 1.39
C LEU A 172 5.98 2.31 0.66
N ALA A 173 5.29 3.30 0.14
CA ALA A 173 4.04 3.13 -0.58
C ALA A 173 4.03 3.90 -1.90
N ILE A 174 3.79 3.18 -2.99
CA ILE A 174 3.77 3.72 -4.35
C ILE A 174 2.46 3.32 -5.01
N VAL A 175 1.69 4.31 -5.46
CA VAL A 175 0.32 4.12 -5.93
C VAL A 175 0.13 4.89 -7.23
N THR A 176 -0.45 4.26 -8.25
CA THR A 176 -0.87 4.90 -9.52
C THR A 176 0.26 5.75 -10.14
N CYS A 177 1.49 5.24 -10.18
CA CYS A 177 2.62 5.90 -10.86
C CYS A 177 2.86 5.21 -12.21
N PRO A 178 2.28 5.72 -13.33
CA PRO A 178 2.19 4.95 -14.57
C PRO A 178 3.53 4.79 -15.29
N ASN A 179 4.44 5.75 -15.15
CA ASN A 179 5.76 5.73 -15.82
C ASN A 179 6.86 5.07 -15.01
N LEU A 180 6.59 4.56 -13.80
CA LEU A 180 7.60 3.89 -12.99
C LEU A 180 8.01 2.58 -13.67
N VAL A 181 9.28 2.46 -14.05
CA VAL A 181 9.80 1.31 -14.81
C VAL A 181 10.59 0.35 -13.93
N SER A 182 11.39 0.86 -12.99
CA SER A 182 12.30 0.06 -12.17
C SER A 182 12.64 0.67 -10.81
N PHE A 183 13.09 -0.20 -9.91
CA PHE A 183 13.78 0.14 -8.67
C PHE A 183 15.31 0.18 -8.91
N PRO A 184 16.12 0.64 -7.94
CA PRO A 184 17.57 0.69 -8.08
C PRO A 184 18.16 -0.71 -8.29
N ASP A 185 19.23 -0.80 -9.09
CA ASP A 185 19.98 -2.03 -9.31
C ASP A 185 20.52 -2.57 -7.98
N GLY A 186 20.35 -3.87 -7.73
CA GLY A 186 20.77 -4.49 -6.47
C GLY A 186 19.75 -4.43 -5.34
N GLY A 187 18.58 -3.83 -5.56
CA GLY A 187 17.45 -3.84 -4.64
C GLY A 187 17.29 -2.57 -3.81
N LEU A 188 16.46 -2.65 -2.75
CA LEU A 188 16.30 -1.57 -1.79
C LEU A 188 17.16 -1.84 -0.55
N PRO A 189 18.18 -1.02 -0.24
CA PRO A 189 19.02 -1.20 0.94
C PRO A 189 18.32 -0.66 2.20
N THR A 190 17.11 -1.16 2.48
CA THR A 190 16.21 -0.68 3.56
C THR A 190 16.00 -1.81 4.58
N PRO A 191 16.97 -2.09 5.47
CA PRO A 191 16.94 -3.26 6.36
C PRO A 191 15.81 -3.22 7.38
N ASN A 192 15.28 -2.02 7.70
CA ASN A 192 14.22 -1.81 8.68
C ASN A 192 12.84 -1.60 8.04
N LEU A 193 12.70 -1.80 6.72
CA LEU A 193 11.44 -1.65 6.02
C LEU A 193 10.44 -2.70 6.51
N THR A 194 9.34 -2.26 7.12
CA THR A 194 8.29 -3.13 7.66
C THR A 194 7.06 -3.21 6.76
N TYR A 195 6.80 -2.16 6.00
CA TYR A 195 5.66 -2.04 5.10
C TYR A 195 6.12 -1.64 3.70
N PHE A 196 5.68 -2.40 2.70
CA PHE A 196 5.92 -2.10 1.29
C PHE A 196 4.66 -2.33 0.47
N SER A 197 4.27 -1.32 -0.30
CA SER A 197 3.11 -1.44 -1.19
C SER A 197 3.36 -0.81 -2.55
N VAL A 198 3.01 -1.54 -3.61
CA VAL A 198 3.04 -1.05 -5.00
C VAL A 198 1.72 -1.37 -5.68
N LEU A 199 1.00 -0.32 -6.09
CA LEU A 199 -0.35 -0.44 -6.65
C LEU A 199 -0.46 0.34 -7.96
N GLU A 200 -1.05 -0.25 -8.99
CA GLU A 200 -1.43 0.44 -10.23
C GLU A 200 -0.27 1.13 -10.96
N CYS A 201 0.94 0.56 -10.88
CA CYS A 201 2.13 1.00 -11.62
C CYS A 201 2.24 0.22 -12.94
N ASN A 202 1.65 0.77 -14.00
CA ASN A 202 1.45 0.03 -15.25
C ASN A 202 2.74 -0.36 -15.98
N ASN A 203 3.78 0.47 -15.96
CA ASN A 203 5.03 0.19 -16.68
C ASN A 203 6.08 -0.59 -15.84
N LEU A 204 5.76 -0.89 -14.58
CA LEU A 204 6.69 -1.58 -13.68
C LEU A 204 6.83 -3.05 -14.09
N LYS A 205 8.07 -3.45 -14.40
CA LYS A 205 8.37 -4.82 -14.86
C LYS A 205 8.85 -5.74 -13.75
N PHE A 206 9.52 -5.18 -12.74
CA PHE A 206 10.11 -5.92 -11.63
C PHE A 206 9.90 -5.16 -10.31
N LEU A 207 9.64 -5.89 -9.23
CA LEU A 207 9.79 -5.38 -7.88
C LEU A 207 11.29 -5.24 -7.53
N PRO A 208 11.66 -4.63 -6.38
CA PRO A 208 13.07 -4.55 -5.99
C PRO A 208 13.75 -5.92 -6.04
N ASP A 209 14.98 -5.96 -6.58
CA ASP A 209 15.80 -7.15 -6.51
C ASP A 209 16.08 -7.55 -5.05
N ARG A 210 16.36 -8.84 -4.84
CA ARG A 210 16.77 -9.37 -3.52
C ARG A 210 15.78 -9.07 -2.39
N MET A 211 14.48 -9.13 -2.67
CA MET A 211 13.41 -8.94 -1.67
C MET A 211 13.58 -9.81 -0.41
N HIS A 212 14.16 -11.01 -0.53
CA HIS A 212 14.51 -11.86 0.61
C HIS A 212 15.43 -11.19 1.65
N THR A 213 16.18 -10.15 1.28
CA THR A 213 17.05 -9.38 2.19
C THR A 213 16.29 -8.39 3.07
N LEU A 214 15.03 -8.08 2.76
CA LEU A 214 14.15 -7.19 3.52
C LEU A 214 13.60 -7.91 4.76
N THR A 215 14.49 -8.36 5.64
CA THR A 215 14.16 -9.23 6.79
C THR A 215 13.24 -8.59 7.83
N ALA A 216 13.09 -7.26 7.85
CA ALA A 216 12.09 -6.58 8.69
C ALA A 216 10.69 -6.50 8.06
N LEU A 217 10.53 -6.87 6.77
CA LEU A 217 9.27 -6.67 6.06
C LEU A 217 8.18 -7.59 6.58
N GLN A 218 7.09 -6.99 7.05
CA GLN A 218 5.94 -7.68 7.63
C GLN A 218 4.69 -7.59 6.74
N PHE A 219 4.57 -6.51 5.96
CA PHE A 219 3.41 -6.21 5.14
C PHE A 219 3.83 -5.96 3.69
N LEU A 220 3.30 -6.77 2.77
CA LEU A 220 3.53 -6.63 1.33
C LEU A 220 2.21 -6.56 0.58
N TRP A 221 1.96 -5.45 -0.11
CA TRP A 221 0.73 -5.20 -0.85
C TRP A 221 1.03 -4.93 -2.32
N ILE A 222 0.45 -5.76 -3.19
CA ILE A 222 0.68 -5.68 -4.63
C ILE A 222 -0.66 -5.66 -5.35
N GLN A 223 -0.92 -4.63 -6.16
CA GLN A 223 -2.18 -4.51 -6.89
C GLN A 223 -1.96 -4.05 -8.33
N SER A 224 -2.64 -4.71 -9.27
CA SER A 224 -2.84 -4.24 -10.65
C SER A 224 -1.53 -3.82 -11.32
N LEU A 225 -0.56 -4.74 -11.37
CA LEU A 225 0.73 -4.55 -12.04
C LEU A 225 0.77 -5.37 -13.35
N PRO A 226 0.19 -4.86 -14.46
CA PRO A 226 -0.05 -5.66 -15.67
C PRO A 226 1.22 -6.06 -16.41
N ASN A 227 2.31 -5.31 -16.26
CA ASN A 227 3.59 -5.61 -16.91
C ASN A 227 4.60 -6.32 -16.02
N LEU A 228 4.24 -6.64 -14.77
CA LEU A 228 5.14 -7.30 -13.84
C LEU A 228 5.43 -8.73 -14.27
N VAL A 229 6.72 -9.09 -14.38
CA VAL A 229 7.16 -10.42 -14.82
C VAL A 229 7.31 -11.39 -13.65
N SER A 230 7.87 -10.94 -12.52
CA SER A 230 8.06 -11.74 -11.31
C SER A 230 8.02 -10.85 -10.06
N PHE A 231 7.60 -11.42 -8.92
CA PHE A 231 7.55 -10.72 -7.63
C PHE A 231 8.87 -10.75 -6.85
N ALA A 232 9.68 -11.78 -7.07
CA ALA A 232 10.78 -12.09 -6.17
C ALA A 232 11.81 -12.98 -6.86
N GLN A 233 12.74 -12.36 -7.58
CA GLN A 233 13.94 -13.07 -8.02
C GLN A 233 14.76 -13.43 -6.78
N GLY A 234 14.70 -14.71 -6.37
CA GLY A 234 15.35 -15.21 -5.15
C GLY A 234 14.49 -15.19 -3.88
N GLY A 235 13.16 -15.13 -3.97
CA GLY A 235 12.26 -15.36 -2.83
C GLY A 235 11.71 -14.13 -2.12
N LEU A 236 10.53 -14.29 -1.53
CA LEU A 236 9.86 -13.27 -0.72
C LEU A 236 10.55 -13.10 0.65
N PRO A 237 10.32 -11.97 1.34
CA PRO A 237 10.91 -11.71 2.65
C PRO A 237 10.50 -12.75 3.71
N PRO A 238 11.45 -13.33 4.47
CA PRO A 238 11.17 -14.49 5.34
C PRO A 238 10.26 -14.19 6.54
N ASN A 239 10.24 -12.94 7.02
CA ASN A 239 9.44 -12.51 8.17
C ASN A 239 8.10 -11.88 7.78
N LEU A 240 7.68 -12.03 6.53
CA LEU A 240 6.43 -11.50 6.02
C LEU A 240 5.25 -12.09 6.80
N GLN A 241 4.40 -11.24 7.38
CA GLN A 241 3.25 -11.65 8.18
C GLN A 241 1.95 -11.58 7.39
N THR A 242 1.84 -10.57 6.52
CA THR A 242 0.67 -10.33 5.68
C THR A 242 1.09 -10.08 4.25
N PHE A 243 0.54 -10.87 3.34
CA PHE A 243 0.71 -10.70 1.91
C PHE A 243 -0.65 -10.52 1.25
N TRP A 244 -0.84 -9.40 0.56
CA TRP A 244 -2.01 -9.14 -0.26
C TRP A 244 -1.63 -8.92 -1.71
N ILE A 245 -2.35 -9.60 -2.59
CA ILE A 245 -2.16 -9.55 -4.04
C ILE A 245 -3.51 -9.39 -4.75
N LYS A 246 -3.57 -8.47 -5.71
CA LYS A 246 -4.77 -8.21 -6.50
C LYS A 246 -4.43 -7.99 -7.97
N ASN A 247 -5.17 -8.65 -8.87
CA ASN A 247 -5.12 -8.39 -10.32
C ASN A 247 -3.70 -8.37 -10.93
N CYS A 248 -2.83 -9.32 -10.56
CA CYS A 248 -1.47 -9.46 -11.10
C CYS A 248 -1.32 -10.74 -11.94
N GLU A 249 -1.69 -10.68 -13.22
CA GLU A 249 -1.91 -11.87 -14.07
C GLU A 249 -0.65 -12.50 -14.67
N ARG A 250 0.40 -11.71 -14.90
CA ARG A 250 1.61 -12.18 -15.61
C ARG A 250 2.56 -13.04 -14.78
N PRO A 251 2.86 -12.71 -13.51
CA PRO A 251 3.75 -13.53 -12.70
C PRO A 251 3.11 -14.89 -12.44
N ARG A 252 3.70 -15.94 -13.01
CA ARG A 252 3.32 -17.31 -12.67
C ARG A 252 3.91 -17.67 -11.32
N PRO A 253 3.14 -18.33 -10.43
CA PRO A 253 3.71 -18.97 -9.27
C PRO A 253 4.86 -19.88 -9.69
N SER A 254 5.99 -19.76 -9.01
CA SER A 254 7.13 -20.62 -9.20
C SER A 254 7.76 -20.92 -7.85
N ALA A 255 8.53 -22.01 -7.77
CA ALA A 255 9.31 -22.35 -6.58
C ALA A 255 10.20 -21.19 -6.10
N GLU A 256 10.59 -20.28 -6.99
CA GLU A 256 11.41 -19.11 -6.67
C GLU A 256 10.72 -18.13 -5.71
N TRP A 257 9.39 -18.12 -5.60
CA TRP A 257 8.71 -17.24 -4.63
C TRP A 257 8.99 -17.67 -3.19
N GLY A 258 9.32 -18.95 -2.96
CA GLY A 258 9.65 -19.48 -1.64
C GLY A 258 8.49 -19.41 -0.64
N LEU A 259 7.23 -19.34 -1.12
CA LEU A 259 6.05 -19.15 -0.27
C LEU A 259 5.94 -20.18 0.87
N GLN A 260 6.22 -21.46 0.59
CA GLN A 260 6.19 -22.52 1.61
C GLN A 260 7.20 -22.30 2.74
N GLY A 261 8.31 -21.60 2.47
CA GLY A 261 9.34 -21.26 3.47
C GLY A 261 8.97 -20.09 4.36
N LEU A 262 7.85 -19.38 4.11
CA LEU A 262 7.43 -18.22 4.87
C LEU A 262 6.74 -18.62 6.18
N VAL A 263 7.53 -19.10 7.15
CA VAL A 263 7.07 -19.57 8.47
C VAL A 263 6.35 -18.48 9.29
N SER A 264 6.62 -17.21 9.00
CA SER A 264 6.00 -16.06 9.65
C SER A 264 4.69 -15.61 8.99
N LEU A 265 4.35 -16.10 7.79
CA LEU A 265 3.16 -15.67 7.06
C LEU A 265 1.90 -16.18 7.76
N ARG A 266 1.06 -15.24 8.20
CA ARG A 266 -0.20 -15.53 8.91
C ARG A 266 -1.41 -15.22 8.07
N ARG A 267 -1.34 -14.19 7.22
CA ARG A 267 -2.48 -13.67 6.46
C ARG A 267 -2.13 -13.58 4.98
N PHE A 268 -2.89 -14.27 4.14
CA PHE A 268 -2.77 -14.22 2.69
C PHE A 268 -4.10 -13.84 2.08
N TRP A 269 -4.09 -12.74 1.33
CA TRP A 269 -5.28 -12.16 0.71
C TRP A 269 -5.06 -12.09 -0.80
N ILE A 270 -5.96 -12.70 -1.56
CA ILE A 270 -5.92 -12.73 -3.02
C ILE A 270 -7.23 -12.20 -3.60
N GLU A 271 -7.14 -11.29 -4.56
CA GLU A 271 -8.30 -10.71 -5.23
C GLU A 271 -8.18 -10.77 -6.77
N GLY A 272 -9.26 -11.21 -7.43
CA GLY A 272 -9.44 -11.13 -8.88
C GLY A 272 -8.72 -12.17 -9.75
N ASN A 273 -7.60 -12.73 -9.28
CA ASN A 273 -6.74 -13.56 -10.13
C ASN A 273 -7.03 -15.06 -10.00
N LYS A 274 -7.74 -15.63 -10.98
CA LYS A 274 -8.15 -17.04 -11.01
C LYS A 274 -6.95 -17.98 -11.22
N ASP A 275 -6.20 -17.78 -12.30
CA ASP A 275 -5.12 -18.69 -12.69
C ASP A 275 -4.04 -18.75 -11.60
N LEU A 276 -3.71 -17.58 -11.01
CA LEU A 276 -2.82 -17.50 -9.86
C LEU A 276 -3.31 -18.33 -8.68
N LEU A 277 -4.60 -18.19 -8.33
CA LEU A 277 -5.19 -18.93 -7.22
C LEU A 277 -5.19 -20.44 -7.49
N GLU A 278 -5.61 -20.86 -8.69
CA GLU A 278 -5.65 -22.28 -9.06
C GLU A 278 -4.24 -22.90 -8.99
N THR A 279 -3.21 -22.26 -9.55
CA THR A 279 -1.83 -22.75 -9.45
C THR A 279 -1.32 -22.81 -8.00
N LEU A 280 -1.56 -21.76 -7.19
CA LEU A 280 -1.15 -21.74 -5.78
C LEU A 280 -1.74 -22.89 -4.96
N LEU A 281 -2.97 -23.28 -5.30
CA LEU A 281 -3.67 -24.40 -4.66
C LEU A 281 -3.19 -25.74 -5.23
N GLU A 282 -3.24 -25.95 -6.54
CA GLU A 282 -2.86 -27.23 -7.17
C GLU A 282 -1.43 -27.65 -6.81
N GLU A 283 -0.50 -26.71 -6.77
CA GLU A 283 0.91 -26.94 -6.43
C GLU A 283 1.22 -26.83 -4.92
N GLN A 284 0.20 -26.64 -4.07
CA GLN A 284 0.33 -26.55 -2.60
C GLN A 284 1.36 -25.51 -2.14
N MET A 285 1.47 -24.38 -2.83
CA MET A 285 2.56 -23.42 -2.62
C MET A 285 2.43 -22.55 -1.37
N LEU A 286 1.21 -22.42 -0.82
CA LEU A 286 0.96 -21.63 0.37
C LEU A 286 1.61 -22.29 1.61
N PRO A 287 2.12 -21.52 2.58
CA PRO A 287 2.77 -22.11 3.75
C PRO A 287 1.76 -22.67 4.76
N ALA A 288 2.14 -23.76 5.44
CA ALA A 288 1.32 -24.38 6.49
C ALA A 288 1.12 -23.48 7.73
N SER A 289 1.92 -22.41 7.87
CA SER A 289 1.81 -21.40 8.93
C SER A 289 0.63 -20.44 8.75
N LEU A 290 -0.06 -20.49 7.60
CA LEU A 290 -1.14 -19.57 7.26
C LEU A 290 -2.33 -19.75 8.22
N HIS A 291 -2.78 -18.65 8.84
CA HIS A 291 -3.93 -18.63 9.76
C HIS A 291 -5.19 -18.12 9.09
N THR A 292 -5.06 -17.11 8.21
CA THR A 292 -6.18 -16.51 7.50
C THR A 292 -5.93 -16.50 6.00
N LEU A 293 -6.86 -17.08 5.26
CA LEU A 293 -6.93 -17.03 3.81
C LEU A 293 -8.16 -16.21 3.40
N LYS A 294 -7.95 -15.10 2.69
CA LYS A 294 -9.05 -14.32 2.10
C LYS A 294 -8.98 -14.40 0.58
N ILE A 295 -10.06 -14.85 -0.03
CA ILE A 295 -10.26 -14.92 -1.47
C ILE A 295 -11.37 -13.94 -1.81
N SER A 296 -11.14 -13.04 -2.77
CA SER A 296 -12.11 -12.01 -3.10
C SER A 296 -12.25 -11.80 -4.61
N SER A 297 -13.48 -11.60 -5.08
CA SER A 297 -13.79 -11.16 -6.45
C SER A 297 -13.10 -11.97 -7.56
N VAL A 298 -12.90 -13.28 -7.35
CA VAL A 298 -12.26 -14.16 -8.36
C VAL A 298 -13.33 -14.64 -9.34
N SER A 299 -13.35 -14.04 -10.53
CA SER A 299 -14.29 -14.37 -11.60
C SER A 299 -14.00 -15.74 -12.22
N ASN A 300 -15.04 -16.45 -12.67
CA ASN A 300 -14.95 -17.75 -13.36
C ASN A 300 -14.29 -18.90 -12.57
N LEU A 301 -13.98 -18.69 -11.28
CA LEU A 301 -13.54 -19.74 -10.37
C LEU A 301 -14.77 -20.59 -10.00
N LYS A 302 -14.81 -21.84 -10.47
CA LYS A 302 -15.95 -22.74 -10.21
C LYS A 302 -15.82 -23.53 -8.92
N SER A 303 -14.58 -23.79 -8.50
CA SER A 303 -14.28 -24.73 -7.44
C SER A 303 -13.02 -24.34 -6.71
N LEU A 304 -13.01 -24.55 -5.39
CA LEU A 304 -11.80 -24.66 -4.59
C LEU A 304 -11.46 -26.14 -4.29
N ASP A 305 -12.19 -27.08 -4.91
CA ASP A 305 -11.95 -28.53 -4.80
C ASP A 305 -10.58 -28.86 -5.41
N GLY A 306 -9.67 -29.32 -4.55
CA GLY A 306 -8.29 -29.63 -4.87
C GLY A 306 -7.55 -29.95 -3.58
N LYS A 307 -6.49 -30.76 -3.66
CA LYS A 307 -5.60 -31.04 -2.52
C LYS A 307 -4.93 -29.78 -1.94
N GLY A 308 -5.12 -28.64 -2.58
CA GLY A 308 -4.40 -27.39 -2.36
C GLY A 308 -4.65 -26.63 -1.08
N LEU A 309 -5.72 -26.97 -0.34
CA LEU A 309 -5.93 -26.43 1.00
C LEU A 309 -5.67 -27.48 2.09
N GLU A 310 -5.49 -28.76 1.73
CA GLU A 310 -5.34 -29.85 2.70
C GLU A 310 -4.05 -29.72 3.53
N HIS A 311 -2.99 -29.13 2.97
CA HIS A 311 -1.71 -28.95 3.66
C HIS A 311 -1.69 -27.74 4.62
N LEU A 312 -2.72 -26.89 4.59
CA LEU A 312 -2.81 -25.69 5.44
C LEU A 312 -3.32 -26.02 6.85
N THR A 313 -2.53 -26.81 7.58
CA THR A 313 -2.89 -27.35 8.90
C THR A 313 -3.11 -26.32 10.00
N SER A 314 -2.61 -25.09 9.84
CA SER A 314 -2.82 -23.99 10.80
C SER A 314 -3.96 -23.05 10.42
N LEU A 315 -4.70 -23.31 9.32
CA LEU A 315 -5.69 -22.35 8.85
C LEU A 315 -6.89 -22.32 9.79
N GLN A 316 -7.15 -21.16 10.38
CA GLN A 316 -8.24 -20.90 11.32
C GLN A 316 -9.38 -20.11 10.70
N GLU A 317 -9.10 -19.26 9.71
CA GLU A 317 -10.09 -18.41 9.06
C GLU A 317 -10.03 -18.51 7.54
N LEU A 318 -11.18 -18.85 6.92
CA LEU A 318 -11.38 -18.76 5.49
C LEU A 318 -12.46 -17.72 5.19
N ARG A 319 -12.10 -16.73 4.37
CA ARG A 319 -12.99 -15.62 3.99
C ARG A 319 -13.13 -15.56 2.48
N ILE A 320 -14.35 -15.71 1.97
CA ILE A 320 -14.66 -15.69 0.55
C ILE A 320 -15.65 -14.56 0.29
N LEU A 321 -15.28 -13.60 -0.56
CA LEU A 321 -16.07 -12.42 -0.84
C LEU A 321 -16.27 -12.26 -2.36
N GLY A 322 -17.51 -12.05 -2.82
CA GLY A 322 -17.78 -11.64 -4.20
C GLY A 322 -17.35 -12.63 -5.28
N CYS A 323 -17.25 -13.93 -4.98
CA CYS A 323 -16.89 -14.97 -5.94
C CYS A 323 -18.17 -15.57 -6.54
N GLU A 324 -18.63 -15.02 -7.66
CA GLU A 324 -19.97 -15.31 -8.21
C GLU A 324 -20.13 -16.73 -8.75
N SER A 325 -19.11 -17.25 -9.45
CA SER A 325 -19.13 -18.58 -10.06
C SER A 325 -18.71 -19.71 -9.14
N LEU A 326 -18.26 -19.41 -7.92
CA LEU A 326 -17.70 -20.42 -7.02
C LEU A 326 -18.83 -21.29 -6.46
N GLU A 327 -18.84 -22.57 -6.83
CA GLU A 327 -19.89 -23.50 -6.47
C GLU A 327 -19.46 -24.49 -5.39
N ILE A 328 -18.17 -24.85 -5.31
CA ILE A 328 -17.68 -25.96 -4.48
C ILE A 328 -16.55 -25.49 -3.58
N LEU A 329 -16.67 -25.78 -2.28
CA LEU A 329 -15.57 -25.72 -1.31
C LEU A 329 -14.91 -27.10 -1.16
N PRO A 330 -13.66 -27.20 -0.67
CA PRO A 330 -12.97 -28.47 -0.46
C PRO A 330 -13.78 -29.40 0.46
N LYS A 331 -13.83 -30.70 0.12
CA LYS A 331 -14.68 -31.69 0.81
C LYS A 331 -13.99 -32.38 1.99
N ASP A 332 -12.67 -32.61 1.91
CA ASP A 332 -11.94 -33.46 2.85
C ASP A 332 -10.64 -32.78 3.36
N GLY A 333 -10.20 -33.09 4.59
CA GLY A 333 -8.91 -32.68 5.17
C GLY A 333 -8.80 -31.25 5.72
N PHE A 334 -9.32 -30.26 5.01
CA PHE A 334 -9.14 -28.81 5.31
C PHE A 334 -9.89 -28.28 6.55
N LEU A 335 -10.90 -29.00 7.03
CA LEU A 335 -11.88 -28.47 7.99
C LEU A 335 -11.47 -28.65 9.46
N ALA A 336 -10.41 -29.43 9.75
CA ALA A 336 -10.07 -29.80 11.12
C ALA A 336 -9.56 -28.61 11.95
N SER A 337 -8.85 -27.66 11.32
CA SER A 337 -8.28 -26.49 12.00
C SER A 337 -9.16 -25.24 11.90
N LEU A 338 -10.18 -25.26 11.04
CA LEU A 338 -10.94 -24.07 10.70
C LEU A 338 -11.94 -23.70 11.80
N SER A 339 -11.76 -22.51 12.37
CA SER A 339 -12.64 -21.94 13.40
C SER A 339 -13.75 -21.05 12.82
N PHE A 340 -13.47 -20.42 11.68
CA PHE A 340 -14.36 -19.45 11.06
C PHE A 340 -14.39 -19.60 9.53
N LEU A 341 -15.60 -19.69 8.98
CA LEU A 341 -15.87 -19.61 7.56
C LEU A 341 -16.80 -18.43 7.28
N GLY A 342 -16.31 -17.45 6.54
CA GLY A 342 -17.09 -16.31 6.07
C GLY A 342 -17.29 -16.33 4.57
N ILE A 343 -18.54 -16.28 4.12
CA ILE A 343 -18.95 -16.22 2.72
C ILE A 343 -19.82 -14.97 2.55
N TRP A 344 -19.42 -14.05 1.70
CA TRP A 344 -20.17 -12.81 1.46
C TRP A 344 -20.31 -12.54 -0.02
N HIS A 345 -21.51 -12.18 -0.46
CA HIS A 345 -21.81 -11.84 -1.86
C HIS A 345 -21.38 -12.95 -2.85
N CYS A 346 -21.54 -14.22 -2.46
CA CYS A 346 -21.23 -15.40 -3.28
C CYS A 346 -22.53 -16.19 -3.55
N PRO A 347 -23.33 -15.84 -4.57
CA PRO A 347 -24.67 -16.40 -4.79
C PRO A 347 -24.68 -17.92 -4.97
N SER A 348 -23.69 -18.47 -5.67
CA SER A 348 -23.58 -19.91 -5.94
C SER A 348 -23.29 -20.72 -4.68
N LEU A 349 -22.31 -20.28 -3.86
CA LEU A 349 -22.04 -20.86 -2.54
C LEU A 349 -23.24 -20.69 -1.61
N LYS A 350 -23.85 -19.50 -1.55
CA LYS A 350 -25.01 -19.22 -0.70
C LYS A 350 -26.12 -20.23 -0.96
N LYS A 351 -26.53 -20.42 -2.22
CA LYS A 351 -27.57 -21.38 -2.61
C LYS A 351 -27.23 -22.81 -2.19
N ARG A 352 -25.96 -23.19 -2.24
CA ARG A 352 -25.49 -24.55 -1.92
C ARG A 352 -25.48 -24.86 -0.43
N TYR A 353 -25.18 -23.86 0.40
CA TYR A 353 -25.03 -23.99 1.86
C TYR A 353 -26.19 -23.33 2.63
N GLU A 354 -27.26 -22.90 1.96
CA GLU A 354 -28.36 -22.16 2.58
C GLU A 354 -29.06 -22.95 3.72
N LYS A 355 -29.37 -22.24 4.82
CA LYS A 355 -30.36 -22.63 5.86
C LYS A 355 -30.18 -23.99 6.53
N LYS A 356 -28.95 -24.49 6.70
CA LYS A 356 -28.69 -25.84 7.26
C LYS A 356 -29.32 -27.01 6.46
N LYS A 357 -29.90 -26.70 5.29
CA LYS A 357 -30.65 -27.62 4.41
C LYS A 357 -30.01 -27.74 3.03
N GLY A 358 -29.03 -26.91 2.74
CA GLY A 358 -28.21 -26.99 1.53
C GLY A 358 -27.60 -28.37 1.36
N LYS A 359 -27.52 -28.82 0.10
CA LYS A 359 -27.09 -30.19 -0.29
C LYS A 359 -25.79 -30.63 0.40
N ASP A 360 -24.89 -29.67 0.63
CA ASP A 360 -23.55 -29.90 1.15
C ASP A 360 -23.30 -29.22 2.50
N TRP A 361 -24.34 -28.75 3.21
CA TRP A 361 -24.20 -28.14 4.54
C TRP A 361 -23.42 -29.02 5.52
N LYS A 362 -23.68 -30.33 5.50
CA LYS A 362 -22.99 -31.33 6.32
C LYS A 362 -21.46 -31.30 6.19
N ASN A 363 -20.94 -30.79 5.07
CA ASN A 363 -19.51 -30.69 4.82
C ASN A 363 -18.89 -29.53 5.62
N ILE A 364 -19.64 -28.45 5.88
CA ILE A 364 -19.12 -27.28 6.62
C ILE A 364 -19.65 -27.21 8.06
N ALA A 365 -20.67 -28.00 8.41
CA ALA A 365 -21.37 -27.94 9.69
C ALA A 365 -20.50 -28.17 10.94
N ARG A 366 -19.28 -28.71 10.79
CA ARG A 366 -18.32 -28.91 11.89
C ARG A 366 -17.56 -27.63 12.27
N ILE A 367 -17.60 -26.60 11.44
CA ILE A 367 -16.90 -25.34 11.68
C ILE A 367 -17.64 -24.57 12.79
N PRO A 368 -16.94 -24.13 13.85
CA PRO A 368 -17.57 -23.45 15.00
C PRO A 368 -18.34 -22.17 14.66
N CYS A 369 -17.88 -21.40 13.67
CA CYS A 369 -18.57 -20.17 13.28
C CYS A 369 -18.65 -20.08 11.75
N ILE A 370 -19.87 -20.02 11.24
CA ILE A 370 -20.15 -19.90 9.81
C ILE A 370 -20.99 -18.65 9.59
N ARG A 371 -20.48 -17.73 8.77
CA ARG A 371 -21.20 -16.54 8.34
C ARG A 371 -21.44 -16.59 6.84
N ILE A 372 -22.70 -16.52 6.43
CA ILE A 372 -23.11 -16.43 5.02
C ILE A 372 -23.94 -15.16 4.85
N ASP A 373 -23.36 -14.14 4.20
CA ASP A 373 -23.87 -12.77 4.15
C ASP A 373 -24.18 -12.23 5.56
N ASP A 374 -25.47 -12.04 5.85
CA ASP A 374 -26.01 -11.53 7.11
C ASP A 374 -26.41 -12.65 8.08
N GLU A 375 -26.40 -13.92 7.62
CA GLU A 375 -26.75 -15.08 8.45
C GLU A 375 -25.51 -15.61 9.18
N ILE A 376 -25.63 -15.83 10.48
CA ILE A 376 -24.57 -16.40 11.34
C ILE A 376 -25.09 -17.70 11.94
N THR A 377 -24.29 -18.76 11.83
CA THR A 377 -24.48 -20.04 12.54
C THR A 377 -23.29 -20.26 13.47
N ILE A 378 -23.58 -20.57 14.73
CA ILE A 378 -22.65 -20.92 15.81
C ILE A 378 -23.03 -22.31 16.31
#